data_AF-A0A257TM82-F1
#
_entry.id   AF-A0A257TM82-F1
#
_cell.length_a   1.000
_cell.length_b   1.000
_cell.length_c   1.000
_cell.angle_alpha   90.00
_cell.angle_beta   90.00
_cell.angle_gamma   90.00
#
_symmetry.space_group_name_H-M   'P 1'
#
loop_
_entity.id
_entity.type
_entity.pdbx_description
1 polymer ?
#
loop_
_entity_poly.entity_id
_entity_poly.type
_entity_poly.pdbx_seq_one_letter_code
_entity_poly.pdbx_strand_id
1 'polypeptide(L)'
;MPLSDSETEKQPTISVVTATWNAAQHLPGLITSLQGQTDKEFEWVVADGASDDGTLELLRSVTGLNIVISSQQDFGIYDALNRAIRIASGDYYIVCGAGRVGEYIQEELEATGRALVLVEKNLAHLSERFKGSSTVLMLEGDPTSDEVLQEAGILRAKGLFAALGTDKDNLFVVLSARGLNPQLRIVARADDEETRPKLMRAGADAVIVVNDRVSAIHR
;
A
#
# COMPACT_ATOMS: atom_id res chain seq x y z
N MET A 1 2.14 43.80 -14.55
CA MET A 1 1.29 42.61 -14.68
C MET A 1 2.07 41.43 -14.14
N PRO A 2 1.70 40.80 -13.02
CA PRO A 2 2.25 39.51 -12.67
C PRO A 2 1.54 38.42 -13.47
N LEU A 3 2.32 37.43 -13.88
CA LEU A 3 1.90 36.23 -14.60
C LEU A 3 1.03 35.35 -13.71
N SER A 4 0.05 34.70 -14.33
CA SER A 4 -0.94 33.80 -13.75
C SER A 4 -0.32 32.73 -12.86
N ASP A 5 -0.83 32.61 -11.64
CA ASP A 5 -0.73 31.39 -10.83
C ASP A 5 -1.32 30.24 -11.64
N SER A 6 -0.47 29.38 -12.21
CA SER A 6 -0.91 28.06 -12.64
C SER A 6 -1.31 27.31 -11.37
N GLU A 7 -2.61 27.13 -11.16
CA GLU A 7 -3.14 26.19 -10.18
C GLU A 7 -2.49 24.82 -10.44
N THR A 8 -1.44 24.50 -9.70
CA THR A 8 -0.90 23.16 -9.65
C THR A 8 -2.02 22.28 -9.12
N GLU A 9 -2.60 21.42 -9.98
CA GLU A 9 -3.57 20.41 -9.57
C GLU A 9 -3.04 19.70 -8.32
N LYS A 10 -3.76 19.90 -7.22
CA LYS A 10 -3.35 19.43 -5.90
C LYS A 10 -3.39 17.91 -5.94
N GLN A 11 -2.25 17.26 -5.68
CA GLN A 11 -2.18 15.79 -5.63
C GLN A 11 -3.18 15.26 -4.59
N PRO A 12 -3.98 14.23 -4.92
CA PRO A 12 -4.96 13.69 -3.99
C PRO A 12 -4.23 13.06 -2.80
N THR A 13 -4.79 13.24 -1.60
CA THR A 13 -4.18 12.75 -0.38
C THR A 13 -4.39 11.24 -0.21
N ILE A 14 -5.47 10.71 -0.81
CA ILE A 14 -5.91 9.32 -0.70
C ILE A 14 -6.41 8.81 -2.06
N SER A 15 -6.12 7.54 -2.36
CA SER A 15 -6.71 6.82 -3.49
C SER A 15 -7.71 5.79 -2.97
N VAL A 16 -8.96 5.89 -3.42
CA VAL A 16 -9.97 4.87 -3.19
C VAL A 16 -9.85 3.86 -4.32
N VAL A 17 -9.43 2.63 -4.01
CA VAL A 17 -9.28 1.57 -5.02
C VAL A 17 -10.51 0.68 -5.06
N THR A 18 -11.02 0.36 -6.25
CA THR A 18 -12.12 -0.59 -6.43
C THR A 18 -11.80 -1.52 -7.60
N ALA A 19 -11.83 -2.84 -7.33
CA ALA A 19 -11.81 -3.84 -8.40
C ALA A 19 -13.25 -4.15 -8.85
N THR A 20 -13.52 -4.15 -10.15
CA THR A 20 -14.84 -4.42 -10.72
C THR A 20 -14.80 -5.56 -11.73
N TRP A 21 -15.84 -6.39 -11.72
CA TRP A 21 -16.15 -7.33 -12.81
C TRP A 21 -17.66 -7.53 -12.81
N ASN A 22 -18.32 -7.13 -13.91
CA ASN A 22 -19.77 -7.15 -14.07
C ASN A 22 -20.54 -6.54 -12.87
N ALA A 23 -20.19 -5.29 -12.56
CA ALA A 23 -20.62 -4.56 -11.37
C ALA A 23 -21.67 -3.46 -11.65
N ALA A 24 -22.27 -3.40 -12.86
CA ALA A 24 -23.15 -2.30 -13.27
C ALA A 24 -24.33 -2.09 -12.33
N GLN A 25 -24.86 -3.17 -11.75
CA GLN A 25 -25.97 -3.13 -10.79
C GLN A 25 -25.56 -2.66 -9.37
N HIS A 26 -24.28 -2.73 -9.01
CA HIS A 26 -23.78 -2.42 -7.66
C HIS A 26 -23.12 -1.04 -7.57
N LEU A 27 -22.53 -0.57 -8.66
CA LEU A 27 -21.82 0.70 -8.72
C LEU A 27 -22.68 1.95 -8.41
N PRO A 28 -23.97 2.07 -8.77
CA PRO A 28 -24.74 3.29 -8.53
C PRO A 28 -24.78 3.72 -7.05
N GLY A 29 -24.87 2.73 -6.13
CA GLY A 29 -24.81 2.99 -4.70
C GLY A 29 -23.44 3.50 -4.24
N LEU A 30 -22.36 2.90 -4.75
CA LEU A 30 -20.99 3.33 -4.46
C LEU A 30 -20.72 4.74 -5.02
N ILE A 31 -21.13 5.01 -6.27
CA ILE A 31 -21.02 6.32 -6.91
C ILE A 31 -21.71 7.39 -6.07
N THR A 32 -22.96 7.13 -5.67
CA THR A 32 -23.73 8.06 -4.82
C THR A 32 -23.02 8.30 -3.48
N SER A 33 -22.48 7.24 -2.88
CA SER A 33 -21.72 7.33 -1.61
C SER A 33 -20.46 8.19 -1.76
N LEU A 34 -19.65 7.96 -2.80
CA LEU A 34 -18.43 8.73 -3.07
C LEU A 34 -18.74 10.19 -3.42
N GLN A 35 -19.78 10.43 -4.23
CA GLN A 35 -20.29 11.77 -4.54
C GLN A 35 -20.85 12.49 -3.31
N GLY A 36 -21.33 11.75 -2.30
CA GLY A 36 -21.85 12.30 -1.04
C GLY A 36 -20.80 12.65 0.01
N GLN A 37 -19.53 12.23 -0.16
CA GLN A 37 -18.49 12.48 0.85
C GLN A 37 -18.20 13.97 1.06
N THR A 38 -17.96 14.37 2.32
CA THR A 38 -17.62 15.76 2.67
C THR A 38 -16.17 16.11 2.34
N ASP A 39 -15.26 15.13 2.42
CA ASP A 39 -13.90 15.24 1.91
C ASP A 39 -13.88 14.84 0.42
N LYS A 40 -13.30 15.70 -0.43
CA LYS A 40 -13.18 15.52 -1.88
C LYS A 40 -11.73 15.44 -2.35
N GLU A 41 -10.75 15.47 -1.45
CA GLU A 41 -9.33 15.41 -1.79
C GLU A 41 -8.86 13.97 -2.06
N PHE A 42 -9.67 13.19 -2.78
CA PHE A 42 -9.35 11.82 -3.16
C PHE A 42 -9.56 11.59 -4.66
N GLU A 43 -8.84 10.63 -5.19
CA GLU A 43 -9.15 10.02 -6.48
C GLU A 43 -9.82 8.66 -6.28
N TRP A 44 -10.64 8.25 -7.23
CA TRP A 44 -11.25 6.94 -7.29
C TRP A 44 -10.62 6.14 -8.42
N VAL A 45 -9.85 5.12 -8.06
CA VAL A 45 -9.13 4.25 -9.00
C VAL A 45 -9.92 2.96 -9.17
N VAL A 46 -10.36 2.70 -10.40
CA VAL A 46 -11.13 1.52 -10.75
C VAL A 46 -10.32 0.62 -11.66
N ALA A 47 -10.01 -0.59 -11.18
CA ALA A 47 -9.46 -1.66 -12.00
C ALA A 47 -10.58 -2.62 -12.40
N ASP A 48 -10.92 -2.60 -13.67
CA ASP A 48 -12.01 -3.37 -14.25
C ASP A 48 -11.47 -4.61 -14.98
N GLY A 49 -12.04 -5.78 -14.67
CA GLY A 49 -11.69 -7.08 -15.24
C GLY A 49 -12.33 -7.35 -16.60
N ALA A 50 -12.39 -6.35 -17.48
CA ALA A 50 -13.03 -6.38 -18.80
C ALA A 50 -14.52 -6.75 -18.72
N SER A 51 -15.28 -5.97 -17.94
CA SER A 51 -16.73 -6.16 -17.78
C SER A 51 -17.49 -5.99 -19.11
N ASP A 52 -18.57 -6.76 -19.28
CA ASP A 52 -19.42 -6.76 -20.48
C ASP A 52 -20.90 -6.38 -20.20
N ASP A 53 -21.22 -5.96 -18.99
CA ASP A 53 -22.57 -5.73 -18.48
C ASP A 53 -23.01 -4.24 -18.45
N GLY A 54 -22.22 -3.33 -19.04
CA GLY A 54 -22.45 -1.89 -18.96
C GLY A 54 -21.65 -1.18 -17.84
N THR A 55 -20.81 -1.91 -17.09
CA THR A 55 -19.97 -1.34 -16.01
C THR A 55 -19.12 -0.17 -16.49
N LEU A 56 -18.45 -0.30 -17.64
CA LEU A 56 -17.54 0.74 -18.14
C LEU A 56 -18.29 1.97 -18.63
N GLU A 57 -19.42 1.80 -19.29
CA GLU A 57 -20.31 2.87 -19.71
C GLU A 57 -20.79 3.67 -18.49
N LEU A 58 -21.18 2.96 -17.42
CA LEU A 58 -21.59 3.58 -16.17
C LEU A 58 -20.43 4.38 -15.54
N LEU A 59 -19.25 3.78 -15.38
CA LEU A 59 -18.08 4.45 -14.80
C LEU A 59 -17.66 5.70 -15.59
N ARG A 60 -17.69 5.63 -16.93
CA ARG A 60 -17.38 6.78 -17.81
C ARG A 60 -18.44 7.88 -17.77
N SER A 61 -19.67 7.55 -17.37
CA SER A 61 -20.75 8.54 -17.23
C SER A 61 -20.71 9.30 -15.90
N VAL A 62 -19.86 8.87 -14.94
CA VAL A 62 -19.73 9.50 -13.64
C VAL A 62 -19.16 10.91 -13.79
N THR A 63 -19.80 11.86 -13.16
CA THR A 63 -19.36 13.26 -13.10
C THR A 63 -19.17 13.68 -11.64
N GLY A 64 -18.33 14.69 -11.41
CA GLY A 64 -18.10 15.23 -10.05
C GLY A 64 -17.20 14.37 -9.15
N LEU A 65 -16.49 13.38 -9.71
CA LEU A 65 -15.43 12.62 -9.06
C LEU A 65 -14.18 12.62 -9.94
N ASN A 66 -13.00 12.64 -9.34
CA ASN A 66 -11.74 12.36 -10.04
C ASN A 66 -11.60 10.84 -10.17
N ILE A 67 -11.94 10.29 -11.34
CA ILE A 67 -11.93 8.85 -11.59
C ILE A 67 -10.80 8.45 -12.54
N VAL A 68 -10.05 7.41 -12.16
CA VAL A 68 -9.01 6.78 -12.98
C VAL A 68 -9.45 5.36 -13.26
N ILE A 69 -9.65 4.99 -14.53
CA ILE A 69 -10.18 3.68 -14.92
C ILE A 69 -9.13 2.92 -15.72
N SER A 70 -8.86 1.68 -15.33
CA SER A 70 -8.05 0.72 -16.09
C SER A 70 -8.85 -0.55 -16.32
N SER A 71 -9.21 -0.84 -17.57
CA SER A 71 -9.96 -2.04 -17.93
C SER A 71 -9.12 -2.98 -18.81
N GLN A 72 -8.98 -4.23 -18.39
CA GLN A 72 -8.33 -5.30 -19.13
C GLN A 72 -8.76 -6.67 -18.57
N GLN A 73 -8.35 -7.77 -19.20
CA GLN A 73 -8.62 -9.10 -18.66
C GLN A 73 -7.66 -9.41 -17.49
N ASP A 74 -8.22 -9.99 -16.43
CA ASP A 74 -7.56 -10.15 -15.14
C ASP A 74 -7.53 -11.63 -14.72
N PHE A 75 -6.53 -12.03 -13.94
CA PHE A 75 -6.42 -13.40 -13.40
C PHE A 75 -7.05 -13.55 -12.00
N GLY A 76 -7.83 -12.56 -11.55
CA GLY A 76 -8.51 -12.55 -10.26
C GLY A 76 -8.52 -11.16 -9.62
N ILE A 77 -9.19 -11.03 -8.47
CA ILE A 77 -9.34 -9.75 -7.76
C ILE A 77 -7.99 -9.13 -7.35
N TYR A 78 -7.02 -9.95 -6.98
CA TYR A 78 -5.69 -9.45 -6.58
C TYR A 78 -4.92 -8.83 -7.75
N ASP A 79 -5.02 -9.41 -8.96
CA ASP A 79 -4.41 -8.82 -10.16
C ASP A 79 -5.00 -7.43 -10.46
N ALA A 80 -6.33 -7.31 -10.34
CA ALA A 80 -7.04 -6.02 -10.46
C ALA A 80 -6.55 -5.00 -9.43
N LEU A 81 -6.50 -5.37 -8.15
CA LEU A 81 -6.05 -4.50 -7.06
C LEU A 81 -4.60 -4.06 -7.23
N ASN A 82 -3.71 -4.98 -7.60
CA ASN A 82 -2.29 -4.67 -7.84
C ASN A 82 -2.13 -3.69 -9.00
N ARG A 83 -2.97 -3.80 -10.04
CA ARG A 83 -3.00 -2.82 -11.13
C ARG A 83 -3.50 -1.46 -10.67
N ALA A 84 -4.55 -1.42 -9.85
CA ALA A 84 -5.05 -0.18 -9.29
C ALA A 84 -4.00 0.54 -8.41
N ILE A 85 -3.26 -0.19 -7.57
CA ILE A 85 -2.16 0.39 -6.77
C ILE A 85 -1.10 1.05 -7.66
N ARG A 86 -0.77 0.45 -8.80
CA ARG A 86 0.24 1.00 -9.73
C ARG A 86 -0.18 2.32 -10.37
N ILE A 87 -1.48 2.51 -10.63
CA ILE A 87 -2.00 3.72 -11.29
C ILE A 87 -2.54 4.76 -10.31
N ALA A 88 -2.71 4.39 -9.04
CA ALA A 88 -3.08 5.31 -7.97
C ALA A 88 -2.05 6.44 -7.82
N SER A 89 -2.49 7.62 -7.43
CA SER A 89 -1.73 8.85 -7.21
C SER A 89 -1.63 9.29 -5.74
N GLY A 90 -2.33 8.62 -4.81
CA GLY A 90 -2.20 8.79 -3.36
C GLY A 90 -0.97 8.11 -2.74
N ASP A 91 -0.48 8.67 -1.63
CA ASP A 91 0.67 8.15 -0.90
C ASP A 91 0.34 6.85 -0.17
N TYR A 92 1.26 5.88 -0.22
CA TYR A 92 1.18 4.67 0.59
C TYR A 92 2.56 4.16 1.01
N TYR A 93 2.56 3.26 1.98
CA TYR A 93 3.75 2.60 2.52
C TYR A 93 3.69 1.10 2.30
N ILE A 94 4.84 0.46 2.26
CA ILE A 94 4.95 -1.00 2.26
C ILE A 94 5.40 -1.44 3.64
N VAL A 95 4.75 -2.46 4.20
CA VAL A 95 5.15 -3.12 5.44
C VAL A 95 5.48 -4.57 5.12
N CYS A 96 6.73 -4.96 5.28
CA CYS A 96 7.20 -6.32 5.06
C CYS A 96 7.21 -7.09 6.39
N GLY A 97 6.32 -8.06 6.51
CA GLY A 97 6.15 -8.88 7.72
C GLY A 97 5.00 -8.39 8.60
N ALA A 98 4.19 -9.35 9.05
CA ALA A 98 3.02 -9.13 9.89
C ALA A 98 3.19 -9.67 11.32
N GLY A 99 4.44 -9.79 11.79
CA GLY A 99 4.74 -10.08 13.20
C GLY A 99 4.51 -8.87 14.11
N ARG A 100 4.84 -8.99 15.41
CA ARG A 100 4.62 -7.95 16.44
C ARG A 100 4.97 -6.52 16.02
N VAL A 101 6.13 -6.34 15.37
CA VAL A 101 6.59 -5.00 14.94
C VAL A 101 5.81 -4.51 13.72
N GLY A 102 5.56 -5.39 12.75
CA GLY A 102 4.77 -5.05 11.56
C GLY A 102 3.34 -4.66 11.93
N GLU A 103 2.74 -5.37 12.89
CA GLU A 103 1.42 -5.05 13.46
C GLU A 103 1.40 -3.64 14.05
N TYR A 104 2.35 -3.31 14.93
CA TYR A 104 2.42 -1.98 15.53
C TYR A 104 2.58 -0.87 14.47
N ILE A 105 3.41 -1.11 13.45
CA ILE A 105 3.60 -0.16 12.35
C ILE A 105 2.30 0.01 11.56
N GLN A 106 1.59 -1.08 11.27
CA GLN A 106 0.32 -1.05 10.56
C GLN A 106 -0.76 -0.31 11.36
N GLU A 107 -0.92 -0.61 12.66
CA GLU A 107 -1.86 0.10 13.54
C GLU A 107 -1.59 1.62 13.57
N GLU A 108 -0.32 2.03 13.66
CA GLU A 108 0.06 3.46 13.67
C GLU A 108 -0.21 4.15 12.32
N LEU A 109 0.07 3.46 11.20
CA LEU A 109 -0.23 3.97 9.88
C LEU A 109 -1.74 4.11 9.67
N GLU A 110 -2.53 3.10 10.08
CA GLU A 110 -4.00 3.16 10.05
C GLU A 110 -4.55 4.29 10.92
N ALA A 111 -4.10 4.40 12.17
CA ALA A 111 -4.56 5.42 13.12
C ALA A 111 -4.29 6.85 12.62
N THR A 112 -3.30 7.00 11.74
CA THR A 112 -2.93 8.28 11.15
C THR A 112 -3.44 8.46 9.71
N GLY A 113 -4.29 7.55 9.23
CA GLY A 113 -4.95 7.64 7.91
C GLY A 113 -4.01 7.38 6.72
N ARG A 114 -2.89 6.69 6.93
CA ARG A 114 -1.92 6.36 5.88
C ARG A 114 -2.22 4.99 5.30
N ALA A 115 -2.44 4.94 3.99
CA ALA A 115 -2.62 3.69 3.27
C ALA A 115 -1.33 2.84 3.29
N LEU A 116 -1.48 1.52 3.33
CA LEU A 116 -0.35 0.60 3.27
C LEU A 116 -0.65 -0.70 2.53
N VAL A 117 0.41 -1.29 1.98
CA VAL A 117 0.45 -2.66 1.47
C VAL A 117 1.25 -3.51 2.45
N LEU A 118 0.58 -4.45 3.10
CA LEU A 118 1.18 -5.44 3.99
C LEU A 118 1.59 -6.66 3.18
N VAL A 119 2.88 -6.97 3.15
CA VAL A 119 3.43 -8.12 2.43
C VAL A 119 3.84 -9.20 3.44
N GLU A 120 3.26 -10.39 3.32
CA GLU A 120 3.54 -11.52 4.21
C GLU A 120 3.44 -12.86 3.48
N LYS A 121 4.24 -13.85 3.88
CA LYS A 121 4.34 -15.18 3.23
C LYS A 121 3.09 -16.03 3.40
N ASN A 122 2.34 -15.83 4.48
CA ASN A 122 1.17 -16.62 4.81
C ASN A 122 0.07 -15.72 5.38
N LEU A 123 -0.98 -15.50 4.59
CA LEU A 123 -2.11 -14.66 4.98
C LEU A 123 -3.22 -15.44 5.72
N ALA A 124 -3.11 -16.77 5.84
CA ALA A 124 -4.20 -17.63 6.33
C ALA A 124 -4.71 -17.22 7.72
N HIS A 125 -3.84 -16.67 8.57
CA HIS A 125 -4.20 -16.23 9.93
C HIS A 125 -4.45 -14.72 10.05
N LEU A 126 -4.18 -13.96 8.99
CA LEU A 126 -4.25 -12.50 9.02
C LEU A 126 -5.58 -11.97 8.49
N SER A 127 -6.20 -12.70 7.56
CA SER A 127 -7.47 -12.33 6.95
C SER A 127 -8.58 -12.08 7.98
N GLU A 128 -8.64 -12.84 9.07
CA GLU A 128 -9.63 -12.60 10.14
C GLU A 128 -9.29 -11.41 11.03
N ARG A 129 -8.00 -11.18 11.28
CA ARG A 129 -7.51 -10.13 12.19
C ARG A 129 -7.70 -8.73 11.62
N PHE A 130 -7.67 -8.61 10.30
CA PHE A 130 -7.76 -7.33 9.58
C PHE A 130 -9.08 -7.16 8.82
N LYS A 131 -10.09 -7.98 9.12
CA LYS A 131 -11.46 -7.79 8.62
C LYS A 131 -11.97 -6.41 9.05
N GLY A 132 -12.13 -5.50 8.10
CA GLY A 132 -12.70 -4.17 8.31
C GLY A 132 -11.73 -3.00 8.22
N SER A 133 -10.41 -3.24 8.08
CA SER A 133 -9.44 -2.18 7.81
C SER A 133 -9.63 -1.65 6.38
N SER A 134 -9.95 -0.36 6.24
CA SER A 134 -10.19 0.28 4.94
C SER A 134 -8.91 0.80 4.26
N THR A 135 -7.79 0.83 4.98
CA THR A 135 -6.51 1.42 4.53
C THR A 135 -5.38 0.38 4.36
N VAL A 136 -5.66 -0.91 4.57
CA VAL A 136 -4.70 -1.99 4.44
C VAL A 136 -5.04 -2.89 3.26
N LEU A 137 -4.11 -2.97 2.31
CA LEU A 137 -4.11 -4.01 1.29
C LEU A 137 -3.11 -5.07 1.69
N MET A 138 -3.45 -6.35 1.48
CA MET A 138 -2.55 -7.47 1.78
C MET A 138 -2.08 -8.14 0.50
N LEU A 139 -0.79 -8.44 0.47
CA LEU A 139 -0.15 -9.20 -0.58
C LEU A 139 0.51 -10.45 0.02
N GLU A 140 0.10 -11.63 -0.45
CA GLU A 140 0.73 -12.89 -0.06
C GLU A 140 1.97 -13.13 -0.92
N GLY A 141 3.14 -13.19 -0.28
CA GLY A 141 4.41 -13.38 -0.99
C GLY A 141 5.62 -13.29 -0.08
N ASP A 142 6.78 -13.74 -0.56
CA ASP A 142 8.05 -13.57 0.13
C ASP A 142 8.54 -12.13 -0.04
N PRO A 143 8.63 -11.30 1.03
CA PRO A 143 9.07 -9.92 0.89
C PRO A 143 10.53 -9.78 0.46
N THR A 144 11.30 -10.87 0.52
CA THR A 144 12.67 -10.93 -0.02
C THR A 144 12.71 -11.12 -1.54
N SER A 145 11.58 -11.30 -2.23
CA SER A 145 11.55 -11.37 -3.71
C SER A 145 11.38 -9.98 -4.32
N ASP A 146 12.22 -9.65 -5.29
CA ASP A 146 12.12 -8.41 -6.07
C ASP A 146 10.78 -8.34 -6.80
N GLU A 147 10.30 -9.47 -7.34
CA GLU A 147 9.01 -9.57 -8.02
C GLU A 147 7.85 -9.24 -7.08
N VAL A 148 7.87 -9.76 -5.85
CA VAL A 148 6.84 -9.47 -4.84
C VAL A 148 6.87 -7.99 -4.42
N LEU A 149 8.06 -7.39 -4.26
CA LEU A 149 8.18 -5.96 -3.96
C LEU A 149 7.67 -5.07 -5.11
N GLN A 150 7.91 -5.49 -6.37
CA GLN A 150 7.35 -4.81 -7.54
C GLN A 150 5.83 -4.93 -7.58
N GLU A 151 5.28 -6.10 -7.27
CA GLU A 151 3.84 -6.33 -7.18
C GLU A 151 3.20 -5.48 -6.07
N ALA A 152 3.89 -5.30 -4.94
CA ALA A 152 3.51 -4.38 -3.87
C ALA A 152 3.63 -2.89 -4.26
N GLY A 153 4.12 -2.58 -5.46
CA GLY A 153 4.21 -1.22 -5.99
C GLY A 153 5.41 -0.39 -5.50
N ILE A 154 6.50 -1.04 -5.08
CA ILE A 154 7.67 -0.38 -4.45
C ILE A 154 8.26 0.82 -5.22
N LEU A 155 8.12 0.85 -6.55
CA LEU A 155 8.59 1.95 -7.40
C LEU A 155 7.91 3.28 -7.10
N ARG A 156 6.70 3.25 -6.55
CA ARG A 156 5.86 4.42 -6.24
C ARG A 156 5.68 4.63 -4.73
N ALA A 157 5.93 3.61 -3.92
CA ALA A 157 5.76 3.69 -2.48
C ALA A 157 6.57 4.86 -1.88
N LYS A 158 5.98 5.52 -0.89
CA LYS A 158 6.63 6.64 -0.17
C LYS A 158 7.68 6.14 0.82
N GLY A 159 7.49 4.94 1.34
CA GLY A 159 8.45 4.28 2.20
C GLY A 159 8.15 2.81 2.39
N LEU A 160 9.15 2.09 2.89
CA LEU A 160 9.09 0.67 3.20
C LEU A 160 9.60 0.41 4.62
N PHE A 161 8.89 -0.44 5.35
CA PHE A 161 9.28 -0.98 6.63
C PHE A 161 9.70 -2.45 6.48
N ALA A 162 10.98 -2.75 6.65
CA ALA A 162 11.49 -4.12 6.71
C ALA A 162 11.38 -4.63 8.16
N ALA A 163 10.30 -5.35 8.47
CA ALA A 163 9.94 -5.77 9.83
C ALA A 163 9.84 -7.31 9.97
N LEU A 164 10.65 -8.04 9.20
CA LEU A 164 10.73 -9.50 9.26
C LEU A 164 11.40 -9.97 10.54
N GLY A 165 11.17 -11.26 10.84
CA GLY A 165 11.64 -11.89 12.07
C GLY A 165 13.14 -12.12 12.15
N THR A 166 13.92 -11.83 11.10
CA THR A 166 15.38 -11.95 11.13
C THR A 166 16.08 -10.75 10.49
N ASP A 167 17.22 -10.39 11.06
CA ASP A 167 18.13 -9.37 10.53
C ASP A 167 18.62 -9.66 9.11
N LYS A 168 18.80 -10.93 8.77
CA LYS A 168 19.25 -11.36 7.45
C LYS A 168 18.18 -11.06 6.39
N ASP A 169 16.92 -11.36 6.69
CA ASP A 169 15.85 -11.13 5.74
C ASP A 169 15.59 -9.63 5.59
N ASN A 170 15.63 -8.87 6.70
CA ASN A 170 15.53 -7.41 6.64
C ASN A 170 16.67 -6.78 5.82
N LEU A 171 17.89 -7.32 5.92
CA LEU A 171 19.01 -6.89 5.07
C LEU A 171 18.74 -7.15 3.59
N PHE A 172 18.17 -8.31 3.25
CA PHE A 172 17.83 -8.65 1.86
C PHE A 172 16.76 -7.69 1.31
N VAL A 173 15.68 -7.47 2.07
CA VAL A 173 14.62 -6.52 1.70
C VAL A 173 15.20 -5.13 1.46
N VAL A 174 16.08 -4.64 2.35
CA VAL A 174 16.71 -3.31 2.19
C VAL A 174 17.51 -3.21 0.89
N LEU A 175 18.29 -4.25 0.55
CA LEU A 175 19.10 -4.28 -0.66
C LEU A 175 18.21 -4.26 -1.92
N SER A 176 17.22 -5.15 -1.97
CA SER A 176 16.24 -5.21 -3.07
C SER A 176 15.48 -3.90 -3.22
N ALA A 177 14.97 -3.37 -2.11
CA ALA A 177 14.20 -2.13 -2.08
C ALA A 177 15.01 -0.93 -2.59
N ARG A 178 16.26 -0.77 -2.13
CA ARG A 178 17.14 0.31 -2.57
C ARG A 178 17.55 0.14 -4.03
N GLY A 179 17.73 -1.09 -4.51
CA GLY A 179 18.04 -1.40 -5.90
C GLY A 179 16.88 -1.06 -6.85
N LEU A 180 15.65 -1.38 -6.44
CA LEU A 180 14.43 -1.12 -7.22
C LEU A 180 14.02 0.36 -7.19
N ASN A 181 14.10 1.01 -6.03
CA ASN A 181 13.74 2.41 -5.85
C ASN A 181 14.81 3.17 -5.05
N PRO A 182 15.76 3.84 -5.73
CA PRO A 182 16.83 4.59 -5.09
C PRO A 182 16.36 5.77 -4.21
N GLN A 183 15.13 6.25 -4.38
CA GLN A 183 14.57 7.38 -3.61
C GLN A 183 13.65 6.95 -2.47
N LEU A 184 13.33 5.66 -2.36
CA LEU A 184 12.46 5.12 -1.33
C LEU A 184 13.03 5.40 0.06
N ARG A 185 12.16 5.81 1.00
CA ARG A 185 12.53 5.85 2.41
C ARG A 185 12.43 4.45 3.01
N ILE A 186 13.52 3.90 3.53
CA ILE A 186 13.58 2.54 4.06
C ILE A 186 13.87 2.57 5.56
N VAL A 187 12.98 1.97 6.35
CA VAL A 187 13.17 1.76 7.79
C VAL A 187 13.27 0.27 8.05
N ALA A 188 14.35 -0.18 8.68
CA ALA A 188 14.56 -1.60 8.96
C ALA A 188 14.53 -1.89 10.46
N ARG A 189 13.90 -3.00 10.83
CA ARG A 189 14.05 -3.61 12.15
C ARG A 189 15.41 -4.31 12.22
N ALA A 190 16.05 -4.19 13.38
CA ALA A 190 17.16 -5.05 13.78
C ALA A 190 16.89 -5.66 15.16
N ASP A 191 17.40 -6.86 15.40
CA ASP A 191 17.37 -7.52 16.70
C ASP A 191 18.45 -6.93 17.61
N ASP A 192 19.65 -6.71 17.06
CA ASP A 192 20.82 -6.25 17.79
C ASP A 192 21.45 -4.98 17.20
N GLU A 193 22.08 -4.19 18.07
CA GLU A 193 22.76 -2.94 17.70
C GLU A 193 23.95 -3.17 16.75
N GLU A 194 24.55 -4.37 16.77
CA GLU A 194 25.62 -4.76 15.85
C GLU A 194 25.19 -4.86 14.38
N THR A 195 23.90 -5.11 14.12
CA THR A 195 23.35 -5.22 12.77
C THR A 195 23.05 -3.86 12.15
N ARG A 196 22.72 -2.85 12.97
CA ARG A 196 22.44 -1.48 12.51
C ARG A 196 23.42 -0.97 11.44
N PRO A 197 24.75 -0.99 11.64
CA PRO A 197 25.69 -0.47 10.63
C PRO A 197 25.70 -1.28 9.32
N LYS A 198 25.26 -2.55 9.33
CA LYS A 198 25.12 -3.35 8.10
C LYS A 198 23.88 -2.92 7.32
N LEU A 199 22.74 -2.75 7.99
CA LEU A 199 21.49 -2.28 7.37
C LEU A 199 21.61 -0.86 6.82
N MET A 200 22.21 0.07 7.57
CA MET A 200 22.45 1.43 7.10
C MET A 200 23.33 1.44 5.84
N ARG A 201 24.39 0.64 5.80
CA ARG A 201 25.27 0.52 4.62
C ARG A 201 24.59 -0.13 3.42
N ALA A 202 23.64 -1.03 3.64
CA ALA A 202 22.84 -1.63 2.58
C ALA A 202 21.84 -0.65 1.96
N GLY A 203 21.56 0.46 2.63
CA GLY A 203 20.68 1.52 2.12
C GLY A 203 19.44 1.80 2.97
N ALA A 204 19.37 1.30 4.21
CA ALA A 204 18.34 1.75 5.14
C ALA A 204 18.59 3.22 5.54
N ASP A 205 17.54 4.03 5.59
CA ASP A 205 17.60 5.43 6.05
C ASP A 205 17.50 5.52 7.58
N ALA A 206 16.83 4.54 8.18
CA ALA A 206 16.74 4.39 9.63
C ALA A 206 16.69 2.91 10.03
N VAL A 207 17.17 2.63 11.24
CA VAL A 207 17.10 1.29 11.84
C VAL A 207 16.48 1.40 13.23
N ILE A 208 15.54 0.51 13.53
CA ILE A 208 14.91 0.37 14.84
C ILE A 208 15.43 -0.93 15.44
N VAL A 209 16.20 -0.83 16.53
CA VAL A 209 16.71 -1.99 17.26
C VAL A 209 15.70 -2.35 18.34
N VAL A 210 15.17 -3.57 18.29
CA VAL A 210 14.12 -4.02 19.19
C VAL A 210 14.75 -4.80 20.33
N ASN A 211 15.01 -4.11 21.44
CA ASN A 211 15.47 -4.75 22.67
C ASN A 211 14.32 -5.51 23.34
N ASP A 212 14.19 -6.82 23.11
CA ASP A 212 13.22 -7.70 23.78
C ASP A 212 13.45 -7.84 25.32
N ARG A 213 14.41 -7.10 25.90
CA ARG A 213 14.73 -7.09 27.35
C ARG A 213 13.64 -6.47 28.24
N VAL A 214 12.58 -5.88 27.70
CA VAL A 214 11.50 -5.28 28.52
C VAL A 214 10.46 -6.31 28.99
N SER A 215 10.52 -7.56 28.51
CA SER A 215 9.55 -8.61 28.84
C SER A 215 9.73 -9.29 30.22
N ALA A 216 10.74 -8.89 31.01
CA ALA A 216 11.08 -9.56 32.27
C ALA A 216 10.70 -8.79 33.56
N ILE A 217 10.00 -7.65 33.48
CA ILE A 217 9.78 -6.78 34.66
C ILE A 217 8.32 -6.78 35.19
N HIS A 218 7.35 -7.42 34.52
CA HIS A 218 6.00 -7.55 35.07
C HIS A 218 5.51 -9.01 35.01
N ARG A 219 6.00 -9.82 35.95
CA ARG A 219 5.29 -11.01 36.45
C ARG A 219 4.91 -10.78 37.90
#